data_AF-A0A8S2J391-F1
#
_entry.id   AF-A0A8S2J391-F1
#
_cell.length_a   1.000
_cell.length_b   1.000
_cell.length_c   1.000
_cell.angle_alpha   90.00
_cell.angle_beta   90.00
_cell.angle_gamma   90.00
#
_symmetry.space_group_name_H-M   'P 1'
#
loop_
_entity.id
_entity.type
_entity.pdbx_description
1 polymer ?
#
loop_
_entity_poly.entity_id
_entity_poly.type
_entity_poly.pdbx_seq_one_letter_code
_entity_poly.pdbx_strand_id
1 'polypeptide(L)'
;MLYNYYYILTFIVLTVIFIYSRLFDVLLLYFNYRLYCYKKIRRPYRIILVRHGESQGNVDKTISARLPDSQLNLTDTGIEQARNAGKQLKEIIKDKTVYVYLSPYKRSKRTYEAIS
;
A
#
# COMPACT_ATOMS: atom_id res chain seq x y z
N MET A 1 -4.95 23.89 61.78
CA MET A 1 -5.79 22.82 61.21
C MET A 1 -6.06 22.99 59.72
N LEU A 2 -6.50 24.16 59.23
CA LEU A 2 -6.78 24.39 57.81
C LEU A 2 -5.57 24.17 56.86
N TYR A 3 -4.35 24.56 57.26
CA TYR A 3 -3.15 24.41 56.42
C TYR A 3 -2.84 22.94 56.11
N ASN A 4 -2.89 22.05 57.12
CA ASN A 4 -2.75 20.60 56.92
C ASN A 4 -3.83 20.03 56.00
N TYR A 5 -5.05 20.55 56.07
CA TYR A 5 -6.14 20.13 55.19
C TYR A 5 -5.85 20.47 53.70
N TYR A 6 -5.36 21.67 53.41
CA TYR A 6 -4.96 22.04 52.04
C TYR A 6 -3.80 21.21 51.51
N TYR A 7 -2.81 20.86 52.35
CA TYR A 7 -1.71 19.98 51.94
C TYR A 7 -2.20 18.58 51.60
N ILE A 8 -3.06 18.00 52.44
CA ILE A 8 -3.64 16.67 52.21
C ILE A 8 -4.47 16.67 50.92
N LEU A 9 -5.32 17.67 50.72
CA LEU A 9 -6.16 17.78 49.52
C LEU A 9 -5.29 17.93 48.26
N THR A 10 -4.28 18.79 48.28
CA THR A 10 -3.37 18.99 47.14
C THR A 10 -2.60 17.70 46.81
N PHE A 11 -2.11 16.99 47.82
CA PHE A 11 -1.41 15.71 47.62
C PHE A 11 -2.32 14.65 46.98
N ILE A 12 -3.57 14.55 47.42
CA ILE A 12 -4.56 13.63 46.82
C ILE A 12 -4.81 13.99 45.35
N VAL A 13 -5.05 15.28 45.05
CA VAL A 13 -5.30 15.74 43.68
C VAL A 13 -4.12 15.41 42.76
N LEU A 14 -2.89 15.72 43.18
CA LEU A 14 -1.68 15.42 42.41
C LEU A 14 -1.49 13.91 42.19
N THR A 15 -1.76 13.10 43.21
CA THR A 15 -1.67 11.64 43.10
C THR A 15 -2.70 11.08 42.13
N VAL A 16 -3.93 11.60 42.15
CA VAL A 16 -4.99 11.22 41.23
C VAL A 16 -4.62 11.60 39.78
N ILE A 17 -4.13 12.82 39.56
CA ILE A 17 -3.64 13.27 38.24
C ILE A 17 -2.52 12.36 37.74
N PHE A 18 -1.56 12.02 38.61
CA PHE A 18 -0.45 11.14 38.27
C PHE A 18 -0.92 9.72 37.91
N ILE A 19 -1.90 9.17 38.64
CA ILE A 19 -2.47 7.86 38.31
C ILE A 19 -3.18 7.90 36.96
N TYR A 20 -3.99 8.93 36.71
CA TYR A 20 -4.69 9.06 35.43
C TYR A 20 -3.73 9.26 34.25
N SER A 21 -2.64 10.02 34.42
CA SER A 21 -1.64 10.18 33.36
C SER A 21 -0.96 8.85 33.03
N ARG A 22 -0.59 8.05 34.04
CA ARG A 22 -0.03 6.70 33.84
C ARG A 22 -1.02 5.75 33.16
N LEU A 23 -2.29 5.79 33.55
CA LEU A 23 -3.33 5.00 32.89
C LEU A 23 -3.49 5.40 31.42
N PHE A 24 -3.46 6.70 31.13
CA PHE A 24 -3.51 7.21 29.77
C PHE A 24 -2.30 6.75 28.94
N ASP A 25 -1.08 6.79 29.50
CA ASP A 25 0.12 6.30 28.81
C ASP A 25 0.02 4.82 28.44
N VAL A 26 -0.49 3.98 29.34
CA VAL A 26 -0.67 2.54 29.09
C VAL A 26 -1.72 2.29 28.01
N LEU A 27 -2.83 3.02 28.04
CA LEU A 27 -3.86 2.95 26.99
C LEU A 27 -3.31 3.39 25.63
N LEU A 28 -2.54 4.48 25.61
CA LEU A 28 -1.91 4.99 24.39
C LEU A 28 -0.91 3.97 23.84
N LEU A 29 -0.09 3.35 24.71
CA LEU A 29 0.84 2.30 24.32
C LEU A 29 0.12 1.09 23.73
N TYR A 30 -0.94 0.63 24.40
CA TYR A 30 -1.77 -0.47 23.91
C TYR A 30 -2.36 -0.17 22.53
N PHE A 31 -2.94 1.03 22.35
CA PHE A 31 -3.52 1.44 21.08
C PHE A 31 -2.46 1.53 19.97
N ASN A 32 -1.31 2.14 20.24
CA ASN A 32 -0.20 2.22 19.30
C ASN A 32 0.33 0.83 18.92
N TYR A 33 0.46 -0.08 19.89
CA TYR A 33 0.87 -1.45 19.62
C TYR A 33 -0.15 -2.18 18.73
N ARG A 34 -1.45 -2.04 19.01
CA ARG A 34 -2.52 -2.61 18.17
C ARG A 34 -2.50 -2.02 16.75
N LEU A 35 -2.33 -0.71 16.61
CA LEU A 35 -2.19 -0.05 15.31
C LEU A 35 -0.94 -0.52 14.56
N TYR A 36 0.18 -0.67 15.25
CA TYR A 36 1.43 -1.18 14.68
C TYR A 36 1.24 -2.61 14.16
N CYS A 37 0.69 -3.51 14.96
CA CYS A 37 0.40 -4.89 14.56
C CYS A 37 -0.56 -4.93 13.38
N TYR A 38 -1.64 -4.15 13.42
CA TYR A 38 -2.61 -4.07 12.32
C TYR A 38 -1.96 -3.59 11.01
N LYS A 39 -1.17 -2.52 11.07
CA LYS A 39 -0.43 -1.99 9.91
C LYS A 39 0.60 -3.01 9.40
N LYS A 40 1.24 -3.76 10.30
CA LYS A 40 2.22 -4.80 9.95
C LYS A 40 1.58 -5.98 9.22
N ILE A 41 0.43 -6.46 9.69
CA ILE A 41 -0.31 -7.58 9.07
C ILE A 41 -0.78 -7.21 7.66
N ARG A 42 -1.14 -5.95 7.41
CA ARG A 42 -1.63 -5.49 6.10
C ARG A 42 -0.57 -5.03 5.12
N ARG A 43 0.72 -5.09 5.48
CA ARG A 43 1.79 -4.71 4.55
C ARG A 43 2.09 -5.87 3.59
N PRO A 44 2.15 -5.61 2.27
CA PRO A 44 2.56 -6.64 1.34
C PRO A 44 4.00 -7.07 1.65
N TYR A 45 4.28 -8.37 1.53
CA TYR A 45 5.63 -8.90 1.69
C TYR A 45 6.60 -8.36 0.63
N ARG A 46 6.10 -8.14 -0.59
CA ARG A 46 6.86 -7.63 -1.73
C ARG A 46 5.96 -6.79 -2.62
N ILE A 47 6.49 -5.66 -3.11
CA ILE A 47 5.87 -4.86 -4.16
C ILE A 47 6.66 -5.12 -5.44
N ILE A 48 5.98 -5.52 -6.50
CA ILE A 48 6.58 -5.73 -7.82
C ILE A 48 5.95 -4.73 -8.78
N LEU A 49 6.79 -3.93 -9.42
CA LEU A 49 6.36 -2.92 -10.40
C LEU A 49 6.65 -3.43 -11.80
N VAL A 50 5.60 -3.51 -12.61
CA VAL A 50 5.68 -3.98 -14.01
C VAL A 50 5.16 -2.88 -14.91
N ARG A 51 6.00 -2.43 -15.84
CA ARG A 51 5.57 -1.53 -16.90
C ARG A 51 4.78 -2.31 -17.95
N HIS A 52 3.80 -1.67 -18.58
CA HIS A 52 3.10 -2.28 -19.71
C HIS A 52 4.08 -2.63 -20.83
N GLY A 53 3.75 -3.65 -21.63
CA GLY A 53 4.50 -3.97 -22.84
C GLY A 53 4.46 -2.83 -23.86
N GLU A 54 5.30 -2.90 -24.89
CA GLU A 54 5.31 -1.93 -25.99
C GLU A 54 3.91 -1.71 -26.57
N SER A 55 3.51 -0.45 -26.71
CA SER A 55 2.23 -0.05 -27.29
C SER A 55 2.38 0.59 -28.67
N GLN A 56 1.27 0.66 -29.41
CA GLN A 56 1.23 1.36 -30.70
C GLN A 56 1.74 2.80 -30.59
N GLY A 57 1.41 3.52 -29.50
CA GLY A 57 1.90 4.88 -29.26
C GLY A 57 3.38 4.97 -28.87
N ASN A 58 4.01 3.86 -28.46
CA ASN A 58 5.46 3.82 -28.26
C ASN A 58 6.19 3.73 -29.59
N VAL A 59 5.62 2.98 -30.55
CA VAL A 59 6.15 2.84 -31.91
C VAL A 59 5.88 4.08 -32.75
N ASP A 60 4.62 4.53 -32.78
CA ASP A 60 4.19 5.70 -33.55
C ASP A 60 3.52 6.72 -32.64
N LYS A 61 4.23 7.82 -32.35
CA LYS A 61 3.71 8.90 -31.49
C LYS A 61 2.56 9.66 -32.16
N THR A 62 2.46 9.65 -33.49
CA THR A 62 1.44 10.38 -34.25
C THR A 62 0.05 9.74 -34.14
N ILE A 63 -0.02 8.47 -33.73
CA ILE A 63 -1.28 7.74 -33.56
C ILE A 63 -2.25 8.43 -32.60
N SER A 64 -1.72 9.23 -31.67
CA SER A 64 -2.48 10.03 -30.72
C SER A 64 -3.44 11.01 -31.39
N ALA A 65 -3.18 11.39 -32.65
CA ALA A 65 -4.07 12.23 -33.45
C ALA A 65 -5.33 11.49 -33.94
N ARG A 66 -5.31 10.15 -33.96
CA ARG A 66 -6.39 9.30 -34.47
C ARG A 66 -7.04 8.44 -33.39
N LEU A 67 -6.30 8.13 -32.32
CA LEU A 67 -6.75 7.30 -31.20
C LEU A 67 -6.37 7.94 -29.87
N PRO A 68 -7.29 7.96 -28.89
CA PRO A 68 -6.98 8.46 -27.56
C PRO A 68 -6.01 7.53 -26.83
N ASP A 69 -5.17 8.09 -25.96
CA ASP A 69 -4.11 7.35 -25.25
C ASP A 69 -4.64 6.12 -24.50
N SER A 70 -5.81 6.25 -23.87
CA SER A 70 -6.45 5.17 -23.11
C SER A 70 -6.79 3.93 -23.95
N GLN A 71 -6.93 4.09 -25.27
CA GLN A 71 -7.30 3.05 -26.22
C GLN A 71 -6.11 2.44 -26.97
N LEU A 72 -4.89 2.96 -26.80
CA LEU A 72 -3.71 2.44 -27.46
C LEU A 72 -3.46 0.99 -27.03
N ASN A 73 -3.41 0.11 -28.01
CA ASN A 73 -3.17 -1.33 -27.81
C ASN A 73 -1.68 -1.62 -27.66
N LEU A 74 -1.37 -2.83 -27.18
CA LEU A 74 -0.05 -3.42 -27.30
C LEU A 74 0.26 -3.77 -28.76
N THR A 75 1.54 -3.73 -29.11
CA THR A 75 2.06 -4.39 -30.32
C THR A 75 2.22 -5.89 -30.08
N ASP A 76 2.42 -6.68 -31.13
CA ASP A 76 2.74 -8.11 -30.98
C ASP A 76 4.02 -8.32 -30.15
N THR A 77 5.01 -7.45 -30.36
CA THR A 77 6.22 -7.38 -29.53
C THR A 77 5.88 -7.11 -28.07
N GLY A 78 5.00 -6.14 -27.79
CA GLY A 78 4.55 -5.83 -26.44
C GLY A 78 3.81 -6.97 -25.74
N ILE A 79 3.07 -7.78 -26.50
CA ILE A 79 2.42 -9.00 -25.99
C ILE A 79 3.48 -10.04 -25.62
N GLU A 80 4.49 -10.26 -26.47
CA GLU A 80 5.54 -11.23 -26.18
C GLU A 80 6.42 -10.80 -24.99
N GLN A 81 6.69 -9.50 -24.86
CA GLN A 81 7.32 -8.94 -23.66
C GLN A 81 6.50 -9.25 -22.40
N ALA A 82 5.18 -9.07 -22.44
CA ALA A 82 4.30 -9.35 -21.32
C ALA A 82 4.29 -10.85 -20.94
N ARG A 83 4.24 -11.75 -21.92
CA ARG A 83 4.34 -13.20 -21.68
C ARG A 83 5.65 -13.59 -21.01
N ASN A 84 6.77 -13.04 -21.48
CA ASN A 84 8.08 -13.34 -20.90
C ASN A 84 8.22 -12.75 -19.49
N ALA A 85 7.66 -11.58 -19.23
CA ALA A 85 7.53 -11.05 -17.88
C ALA A 85 6.69 -11.97 -16.98
N GLY A 86 5.58 -12.51 -17.49
CA GLY A 86 4.75 -13.48 -16.76
C GLY A 86 5.52 -14.72 -16.32
N LYS A 87 6.34 -15.30 -17.21
CA LYS A 87 7.23 -16.44 -16.88
C LYS A 87 8.19 -16.09 -15.74
N GLN A 88 8.83 -14.92 -15.79
CA GLN A 88 9.75 -14.48 -14.73
C GLN A 88 9.02 -14.20 -13.40
N LEU A 89 7.83 -13.59 -13.47
CA LEU A 89 7.01 -13.31 -12.30
C LEU A 89 6.59 -14.60 -11.59
N LYS A 90 6.27 -15.66 -12.33
CA LYS A 90 5.93 -16.97 -11.75
C LYS A 90 7.06 -17.53 -10.88
N GLU A 91 8.30 -17.41 -11.32
CA GLU A 91 9.48 -17.84 -10.53
C GLU A 91 9.70 -16.99 -9.26
N ILE A 92 9.35 -15.71 -9.32
CA ILE A 92 9.50 -14.74 -8.21
C ILE A 92 8.39 -14.92 -7.16
N ILE A 93 7.14 -15.10 -7.63
CA ILE A 93 5.93 -15.18 -6.80
C ILE A 93 5.79 -16.59 -6.22
N LYS A 94 6.04 -17.63 -7.02
CA LYS A 94 5.80 -19.04 -6.70
C LYS A 94 4.34 -19.23 -6.26
N ASP A 95 4.11 -19.88 -5.13
CA ASP A 95 2.77 -20.20 -4.62
C ASP A 95 2.15 -19.09 -3.74
N LYS A 96 2.72 -17.88 -3.75
CA LYS A 96 2.22 -16.78 -2.92
C LYS A 96 0.99 -16.12 -3.54
N THR A 97 0.05 -15.72 -2.69
CA THR A 97 -1.08 -14.88 -3.10
C THR A 97 -0.63 -13.49 -3.50
N VAL A 98 -1.18 -12.95 -4.57
CA VAL A 98 -0.88 -11.61 -5.06
C VAL A 98 -2.13 -10.75 -5.16
N TYR A 99 -1.96 -9.46 -4.89
CA TYR A 99 -2.93 -8.42 -5.25
C TYR A 99 -2.40 -7.70 -6.47
N VAL A 100 -3.25 -7.54 -7.49
CA VAL A 100 -2.88 -6.89 -8.74
C VAL A 100 -3.63 -5.56 -8.86
N TYR A 101 -2.88 -4.51 -9.15
CA TYR A 101 -3.40 -3.17 -9.39
C TYR A 101 -3.04 -2.75 -10.81
N LEU A 102 -4.04 -2.35 -11.58
CA LEU A 102 -3.89 -2.00 -12.99
C LEU A 102 -4.43 -0.59 -13.25
N SER A 103 -3.76 0.12 -14.14
CA SER A 103 -4.32 1.35 -14.69
C SER A 103 -5.53 1.03 -15.60
N PRO A 104 -6.47 1.96 -15.81
CA PRO A 104 -7.64 1.71 -16.65
C PRO A 104 -7.31 1.57 -18.15
N TYR A 105 -6.06 1.82 -18.56
CA TYR A 105 -5.64 1.87 -19.95
C TYR A 105 -5.55 0.51 -20.60
N LYS A 106 -5.89 0.46 -21.90
CA LYS A 106 -5.96 -0.78 -22.66
C LYS A 106 -4.63 -1.54 -22.70
N ARG A 107 -3.52 -0.83 -22.93
CA ARG A 107 -2.17 -1.42 -22.86
C ARG A 107 -1.84 -2.07 -21.51
N SER A 108 -2.26 -1.49 -20.39
CA SER A 108 -2.05 -2.09 -19.05
C SER A 108 -2.91 -3.33 -18.85
N LYS A 109 -4.18 -3.30 -19.25
CA LYS A 109 -5.08 -4.46 -19.17
C LYS A 109 -4.61 -5.62 -20.05
N ARG A 110 -4.23 -5.33 -21.30
CA ARG A 110 -3.69 -6.32 -22.24
C ARG A 110 -2.36 -6.91 -21.76
N THR A 111 -1.50 -6.11 -21.13
CA THR A 111 -0.26 -6.63 -20.52
C THR A 111 -0.60 -7.64 -19.43
N TYR A 112 -1.56 -7.31 -18.56
CA TYR A 112 -2.01 -8.22 -17.50
C TYR A 112 -2.62 -9.51 -18.05
N GLU A 113 -3.47 -9.43 -19.08
CA GLU A 113 -4.03 -10.59 -19.77
C GLU A 113 -2.95 -11.53 -20.33
N ALA A 114 -1.82 -10.99 -20.80
CA ALA A 114 -0.71 -11.78 -21.33
C ALA A 114 0.27 -12.28 -20.26
N ILE A 115 0.30 -11.65 -19.07
CA ILE A 115 1.09 -12.07 -17.90
C ILE A 115 0.42 -13.23 -17.16
N SER A 116 -0.92 -13.18 -17.06
CA SER A 116 -1.74 -14.11 -16.26
C SER A 116 -1.81 -15.49 -16.90
#